data_AF-A0A848KGR5-F1
#
_entry.id   AF-A0A848KGR5-F1
#
_cell.length_a   1.000
_cell.length_b   1.000
_cell.length_c   1.000
_cell.angle_alpha   90.00
_cell.angle_beta   90.00
_cell.angle_gamma   90.00
#
_symmetry.space_group_name_H-M   'P 1'
#
loop_
_entity.id
_entity.type
_entity.pdbx_description
1 polymer ?
#
loop_
_entity_poly.entity_id
_entity_poly.type
_entity_poly.pdbx_seq_one_letter_code
_entity_poly.pdbx_strand_id
1 'polypeptide(L)'
;MHELTTWLDSPHADSFPYDAVVDEFCSAGKHFVSGDLLAMLASARATSTGGSYVGKGLLARFMKTALDKWDRRFDNPSYLALNLLPMPGNGHRRPDLQDAEEQRDRLFALLVTDILRFEIAAVDGHDRLPHLRPPARVVAKRCRLAVRAVLPVLRRLGLDPAVTSTDSVDAAREVCAAVAADTTPGERRMLALSALTVSQVHDEYMFVRVLQSYETTFALAVVCLSVAIEALRIGQGDDAVQAIDAAEQSLREASLLFSVVATMQPEAFLTFREFTDGASAIQSRNYKLIESLCRMPDPDRLDSPAFSSVPEVRERIIAGLPNLSDAADAADDAVLAAMHRFGTTFERWRKTHYRVALTMLGERRGTGYTEGVPYLATAREIPVFDPAVRTRGCPFGYSAA
;
A
#
# COMPACT_ATOMS: atom_id res chain seq x y z
N MET A 1 19.29 8.55 22.04
CA MET A 1 20.69 8.28 21.61
C MET A 1 21.44 7.46 22.65
N HIS A 2 21.37 7.85 23.92
CA HIS A 2 21.96 7.10 25.03
C HIS A 2 21.53 5.63 25.05
N GLU A 3 20.27 5.34 24.75
CA GLU A 3 19.72 3.98 24.69
C GLU A 3 20.39 3.11 23.62
N LEU A 4 20.69 3.68 22.45
CA LEU A 4 21.37 2.97 21.36
C LEU A 4 22.84 2.72 21.72
N THR A 5 23.50 3.70 22.35
CA THR A 5 24.86 3.54 22.86
C THR A 5 24.93 2.41 23.90
N THR A 6 24.03 2.43 24.89
CA THR A 6 23.93 1.37 25.90
C THR A 6 23.61 0.01 25.28
N TRP A 7 22.77 -0.03 24.24
CA TRP A 7 22.47 -1.27 23.52
C TRP A 7 23.71 -1.82 22.79
N LEU A 8 24.57 -0.96 22.22
CA LEU A 8 25.78 -1.38 21.52
C LEU A 8 26.80 -2.08 22.44
N ASP A 9 26.77 -1.82 23.74
CA ASP A 9 27.63 -2.50 24.73
C ASP A 9 27.23 -3.98 24.92
N SER A 10 25.96 -4.32 24.67
CA SER A 10 25.43 -5.69 24.78
C SER A 10 24.33 -5.94 23.73
N PRO A 11 24.72 -6.12 22.46
CA PRO A 11 23.79 -6.09 21.33
C PRO A 11 22.90 -7.35 21.28
N HIS A 12 21.66 -7.20 21.71
CA HIS A 12 20.64 -8.24 21.72
C HIS A 12 19.38 -7.80 20.96
N ALA A 13 19.01 -8.53 19.90
CA ALA A 13 18.00 -8.05 18.95
C ALA A 13 16.61 -7.79 19.56
N ASP A 14 16.21 -8.56 20.59
CA ASP A 14 14.91 -8.38 21.26
C ASP A 14 14.81 -7.10 22.11
N SER A 15 15.95 -6.54 22.53
CA SER A 15 16.03 -5.33 23.36
C SER A 15 16.46 -4.09 22.58
N PHE A 16 16.49 -4.15 21.25
CA PHE A 16 16.85 -3.00 20.42
C PHE A 16 15.92 -1.80 20.73
N PRO A 17 16.47 -0.59 20.93
CA PRO A 17 15.70 0.58 21.40
C PRO A 17 14.92 1.23 20.26
N TYR A 18 13.94 0.50 19.72
CA TYR A 18 13.13 0.93 18.57
C TYR A 18 12.49 2.31 18.79
N ASP A 19 11.86 2.54 19.93
CA ASP A 19 11.11 3.78 20.18
C ASP A 19 12.04 5.00 20.13
N ALA A 20 13.20 4.93 20.78
CA ALA A 20 14.19 6.02 20.74
C ALA A 20 14.73 6.29 19.32
N VAL A 21 14.91 5.25 18.50
CA VAL A 21 15.36 5.41 17.11
C VAL A 21 14.25 5.97 16.23
N VAL A 22 13.02 5.46 16.36
CA VAL A 22 11.86 5.96 15.61
C VAL A 22 11.59 7.41 15.95
N ASP A 23 11.66 7.80 17.22
CA ASP A 23 11.42 9.18 17.63
C ASP A 23 12.46 10.14 17.06
N GLU A 24 13.73 9.73 16.95
CA GLU A 24 14.75 10.53 16.26
C GLU A 24 14.47 10.65 14.75
N PHE A 25 14.03 9.56 14.11
CA PHE A 25 13.64 9.60 12.69
C PHE A 25 12.42 10.47 12.44
N CYS A 26 11.40 10.42 13.30
CA CYS A 26 10.21 11.27 13.21
C CYS A 26 10.56 12.73 13.51
N SER A 27 11.42 12.97 14.50
CA SER A 27 11.85 14.31 14.89
C SER A 27 12.72 14.96 13.81
N ALA A 28 13.63 14.24 13.17
CA ALA A 28 14.47 14.81 12.11
C ALA A 28 13.77 14.80 10.73
N GLY A 29 12.95 13.78 10.46
CA GLY A 29 12.66 13.31 9.11
C GLY A 29 13.82 12.43 8.62
N LYS A 30 13.51 11.26 8.08
CA LYS A 30 14.48 10.22 7.68
C LYS A 30 15.58 10.73 6.75
N HIS A 31 15.30 11.72 5.90
CA HIS A 31 16.32 12.30 5.03
C HIS A 31 17.37 13.12 5.80
N PHE A 32 17.01 13.68 6.95
CA PHE A 32 17.81 14.62 7.73
C PHE A 32 18.38 14.02 9.02
N VAL A 33 18.19 12.71 9.24
CA VAL A 33 18.80 11.99 10.36
C VAL A 33 20.33 12.15 10.30
N SER A 34 20.95 12.45 11.45
CA SER A 34 22.37 12.74 11.54
C SER A 34 23.25 11.57 11.04
N GLY A 35 24.37 11.92 10.41
CA GLY A 35 25.36 10.93 9.95
C GLY A 35 25.88 10.06 11.09
N ASP A 36 26.01 10.61 12.29
CA ASP A 36 26.45 9.89 13.48
C ASP A 36 25.45 8.81 13.91
N LEU A 37 24.14 9.13 13.92
CA LEU A 37 23.11 8.12 14.19
C LEU A 37 23.10 7.05 13.10
N LEU A 38 23.15 7.43 11.83
CA LEU A 38 23.18 6.46 10.73
C LEU A 38 24.41 5.54 10.82
N ALA A 39 25.57 6.07 11.17
CA ALA A 39 26.78 5.28 11.41
C ALA A 39 26.64 4.33 12.61
N MET A 40 26.03 4.77 13.71
CA MET A 40 25.74 3.90 14.86
C MET A 40 24.75 2.79 14.51
N LEU A 41 23.70 3.08 13.75
CA LEU A 41 22.74 2.06 13.29
C LEU A 41 23.39 1.08 12.31
N ALA A 42 24.28 1.56 11.43
CA ALA A 42 25.06 0.69 10.55
C ALA A 42 26.00 -0.23 11.34
N SER A 43 26.63 0.28 12.40
CA SER A 43 27.42 -0.52 13.34
C SER A 43 26.55 -1.55 14.07
N ALA A 44 25.39 -1.13 14.61
CA ALA A 44 24.43 -2.00 15.29
C ALA A 44 23.95 -3.16 14.41
N ARG A 45 23.72 -2.90 13.11
CA ARG A 45 23.38 -3.93 12.13
C ARG A 45 24.48 -4.97 11.96
N ALA A 46 25.75 -4.57 12.05
CA ALA A 46 26.91 -5.47 11.90
C ALA A 46 27.24 -6.25 13.19
N THR A 47 26.95 -5.69 14.36
CA THR A 47 27.31 -6.25 15.67
C THR A 47 26.19 -7.04 16.35
N SER A 48 24.97 -7.05 15.80
CA SER A 48 23.83 -7.79 16.35
C SER A 48 24.07 -9.32 16.33
N THR A 49 24.62 -9.87 17.40
CA THR A 49 24.97 -11.31 17.52
C THR A 49 23.94 -12.13 18.32
N GLY A 50 23.31 -11.54 19.35
CA GLY A 50 22.32 -12.19 20.23
C GLY A 50 20.85 -11.98 19.82
N GLY A 51 19.92 -12.72 20.43
CA GLY A 51 18.47 -12.55 20.25
C GLY A 51 17.71 -13.73 19.64
N SER A 52 16.39 -13.73 19.85
CA SER A 52 15.45 -14.68 19.27
C SER A 52 15.41 -14.58 17.74
N TYR A 53 14.95 -15.64 17.06
CA TYR A 53 14.76 -15.63 15.61
C TYR A 53 13.80 -14.51 15.16
N VAL A 54 12.73 -14.29 15.94
CA VAL A 54 11.73 -13.24 15.68
C VAL A 54 12.36 -11.85 15.83
N GLY A 55 13.08 -11.61 16.93
CA GLY A 55 13.77 -10.34 17.18
C GLY A 55 14.82 -10.01 16.13
N LYS A 56 15.66 -10.98 15.78
CA LYS A 56 16.66 -10.84 14.70
C LYS A 56 16.00 -10.53 13.35
N GLY A 57 14.92 -11.24 13.03
CA GLY A 57 14.15 -11.00 11.81
C GLY A 57 13.54 -9.60 11.76
N LEU A 58 12.93 -9.13 12.86
CA LEU A 58 12.37 -7.79 12.95
C LEU A 58 13.45 -6.72 12.80
N LEU A 59 14.56 -6.87 13.54
CA LEU A 59 15.68 -5.92 13.50
C LEU A 59 16.27 -5.82 12.09
N ALA A 60 16.50 -6.95 11.42
CA ALA A 60 17.01 -6.96 10.05
C ALA A 60 16.07 -6.24 9.07
N ARG A 61 14.75 -6.48 9.17
CA ARG A 61 13.76 -5.81 8.31
C ARG A 61 13.66 -4.32 8.62
N PHE A 62 13.68 -3.93 9.90
CA PHE A 62 13.68 -2.54 10.32
C PHE A 62 14.93 -1.82 9.81
N MET A 63 16.12 -2.41 9.97
CA MET A 63 17.37 -1.83 9.50
C MET A 63 17.41 -1.66 7.98
N LYS A 64 16.81 -2.59 7.21
CA LYS A 64 16.67 -2.44 5.76
C LYS A 64 15.85 -1.20 5.40
N THR A 65 14.84 -0.88 6.20
CA THR A 65 13.99 0.31 6.02
C THR A 65 14.69 1.56 6.53
N ALA A 66 15.23 1.57 7.75
CA ALA A 66 15.83 2.75 8.37
C ALA A 66 17.09 3.23 7.64
N LEU A 67 17.92 2.30 7.13
CA LEU A 67 19.20 2.61 6.47
C LEU A 67 19.15 2.60 4.94
N ASP A 68 17.97 2.57 4.32
CA ASP A 68 17.86 2.48 2.85
C ASP A 68 18.56 3.65 2.11
N LYS A 69 18.43 4.90 2.58
CA LYS A 69 19.11 6.07 2.03
C LYS A 69 20.62 6.00 2.28
N TRP A 70 21.03 5.58 3.47
CA TRP A 70 22.43 5.35 3.83
C TRP A 70 23.10 4.32 2.90
N ASP A 71 22.40 3.23 2.61
CA ASP A 71 22.85 2.15 1.75
C ASP A 71 22.69 2.45 0.25
N ARG A 72 22.13 3.61 -0.13
CA ARG A 72 21.75 3.98 -1.51
C ARG A 72 20.81 2.95 -2.17
N ARG A 73 19.88 2.43 -1.39
CA ARG A 73 18.83 1.47 -1.77
C ARG A 73 17.42 2.03 -1.58
N PHE A 74 17.29 3.34 -1.46
CA PHE A 74 16.00 4.00 -1.25
C PHE A 74 15.12 3.81 -2.50
N ASP A 75 14.04 3.05 -2.33
CA ASP A 75 13.04 2.73 -3.34
C ASP A 75 11.63 2.80 -2.72
N ASN A 76 10.58 2.62 -3.53
CA ASN A 76 9.21 2.67 -3.04
C ASN A 76 8.90 1.59 -1.98
N PRO A 77 9.30 0.31 -2.15
CA PRO A 77 9.14 -0.68 -1.09
C PRO A 77 9.79 -0.31 0.25
N SER A 78 11.00 0.28 0.24
CA SER A 78 11.71 0.69 1.44
C SER A 78 11.12 1.97 2.04
N TYR A 79 10.73 2.94 1.21
CA TYR A 79 10.02 4.16 1.63
C TYR A 79 8.70 3.84 2.34
N LEU A 80 7.93 2.90 1.80
CA LEU A 80 6.67 2.44 2.38
C LEU A 80 6.86 1.33 3.43
N ALA A 81 8.10 0.95 3.75
CA ALA A 81 8.41 -0.10 4.72
C ALA A 81 7.62 -1.41 4.52
N LEU A 82 7.37 -1.80 3.27
CA LEU A 82 6.44 -2.91 2.95
C LEU A 82 6.89 -4.26 3.52
N ASN A 83 8.20 -4.43 3.76
CA ASN A 83 8.78 -5.62 4.40
C ASN A 83 8.42 -5.75 5.90
N LEU A 84 7.96 -4.69 6.54
CA LEU A 84 7.50 -4.73 7.94
C LEU A 84 6.01 -5.04 8.07
N LEU A 85 5.27 -5.02 6.96
CA LEU A 85 3.84 -5.24 6.94
C LEU A 85 3.50 -6.70 6.60
N PRO A 86 2.53 -7.32 7.29
CA PRO A 86 2.07 -8.67 6.99
C PRO A 86 1.16 -8.65 5.74
N MET A 87 1.76 -8.50 4.56
CA MET A 87 1.00 -8.43 3.31
C MET A 87 0.27 -9.76 3.02
N PRO A 88 -0.98 -9.70 2.51
CA PRO A 88 -1.72 -10.86 2.05
C PRO A 88 -0.90 -11.76 1.11
N GLY A 89 -1.00 -13.07 1.33
CA GLY A 89 -0.31 -14.08 0.51
C GLY A 89 1.18 -14.28 0.82
N ASN A 90 1.77 -13.50 1.73
CA ASN A 90 3.12 -13.77 2.23
C ASN A 90 3.08 -14.90 3.27
N GLY A 91 3.82 -15.99 3.04
CA GLY A 91 4.06 -17.05 4.04
C GLY A 91 3.51 -18.44 3.72
N HIS A 92 2.66 -18.57 2.69
CA HIS A 92 2.07 -19.87 2.30
C HIS A 92 2.50 -20.29 0.89
N ARG A 93 2.78 -21.60 0.68
CA ARG A 93 3.09 -22.15 -0.66
C ARG A 93 1.86 -22.15 -1.59
N ARG A 94 0.65 -22.16 -1.02
CA ARG A 94 -0.63 -21.87 -1.68
C ARG A 94 -1.43 -20.99 -0.72
N PRO A 95 -1.70 -19.72 -1.06
CA PRO A 95 -2.48 -18.85 -0.19
C PRO A 95 -3.92 -19.33 -0.16
N ASP A 96 -4.45 -19.58 1.04
CA ASP A 96 -5.89 -19.66 1.26
C ASP A 96 -6.50 -18.28 1.03
N LEU A 97 -7.58 -18.22 0.24
CA LEU A 97 -8.25 -16.97 -0.11
C LEU A 97 -8.81 -16.31 1.16
N GLN A 98 -9.41 -17.10 2.05
CA GLN A 98 -10.00 -16.58 3.28
C GLN A 98 -8.93 -15.95 4.18
N ASP A 99 -7.82 -16.66 4.42
CA ASP A 99 -6.70 -16.12 5.20
C ASP A 99 -6.15 -14.82 4.59
N ALA A 100 -6.07 -14.72 3.27
CA ALA A 100 -5.60 -13.52 2.59
C ALA A 100 -6.58 -12.34 2.74
N GLU A 101 -7.88 -12.60 2.69
CA GLU A 101 -8.93 -11.60 2.93
C GLU A 101 -8.88 -11.09 4.38
N GLU A 102 -8.77 -11.99 5.35
CA GLU A 102 -8.65 -11.65 6.78
C GLU A 102 -7.37 -10.83 7.06
N GLN A 103 -6.23 -11.23 6.50
CA GLN A 103 -4.97 -10.47 6.59
C GLN A 103 -5.11 -9.07 5.98
N ARG A 104 -5.74 -8.97 4.80
CA ARG A 104 -5.97 -7.68 4.13
C ARG A 104 -6.82 -6.79 4.99
N ASP A 105 -7.95 -7.30 5.48
CA ASP A 105 -8.91 -6.52 6.25
C ASP A 105 -8.32 -6.05 7.56
N ARG A 106 -7.62 -6.93 8.28
CA ARG A 106 -6.94 -6.55 9.52
C ARG A 106 -5.90 -5.46 9.29
N LEU A 107 -5.03 -5.64 8.30
CA LEU A 107 -3.99 -4.66 8.01
C LEU A 107 -4.57 -3.34 7.47
N PHE A 108 -5.58 -3.39 6.62
CA PHE A 108 -6.27 -2.19 6.12
C PHE A 108 -6.92 -1.40 7.27
N ALA A 109 -7.60 -2.09 8.20
CA ALA A 109 -8.20 -1.48 9.38
C ALA A 109 -7.17 -0.78 10.27
N LEU A 110 -6.04 -1.44 10.55
CA LEU A 110 -4.94 -0.86 11.31
C LEU A 110 -4.37 0.39 10.62
N LEU A 111 -4.05 0.31 9.33
CA LEU A 111 -3.42 1.41 8.58
C LEU A 111 -4.34 2.64 8.46
N VAL A 112 -5.61 2.46 8.12
CA VAL A 112 -6.55 3.59 7.98
C VAL A 112 -6.91 4.18 9.33
N THR A 113 -7.02 3.36 10.38
CA THR A 113 -7.25 3.86 11.74
C THR A 113 -6.02 4.59 12.29
N ASP A 114 -4.81 4.19 11.88
CA ASP A 114 -3.59 4.90 12.26
C ASP A 114 -3.51 6.31 11.65
N ILE A 115 -4.09 6.54 10.45
CA ILE A 115 -4.32 7.90 9.93
C ILE A 115 -5.20 8.70 10.88
N LEU A 116 -6.32 8.12 11.33
CA LEU A 116 -7.25 8.79 12.26
C LEU A 116 -6.56 9.14 13.58
N ARG A 117 -5.80 8.19 14.16
CA ARG A 117 -5.04 8.39 15.39
C ARG A 117 -4.03 9.52 15.25
N PHE A 118 -3.33 9.59 14.13
CA PHE A 118 -2.38 10.67 13.84
C PHE A 118 -3.05 12.05 13.77
N GLU A 119 -4.19 12.15 13.07
CA GLU A 119 -4.95 13.40 13.00
C GLU A 119 -5.49 13.84 14.37
N ILE A 120 -6.03 12.89 15.16
CA ILE A 120 -6.53 13.15 16.52
C ILE A 120 -5.39 13.62 17.43
N ALA A 121 -4.23 12.95 17.39
CA ALA A 121 -3.08 13.33 18.19
C ALA A 121 -2.64 14.78 17.91
N ALA A 122 -2.61 15.18 16.64
CA ALA A 122 -2.31 16.56 16.27
C ALA A 122 -3.37 17.53 16.81
N VAL A 123 -4.67 17.21 16.69
CA VAL A 123 -5.78 18.01 17.26
C VAL A 123 -5.61 18.18 18.78
N ASP A 124 -5.20 17.13 19.48
CA ASP A 124 -5.00 17.11 20.92
C ASP A 124 -3.64 17.72 21.36
N GLY A 125 -2.90 18.35 20.44
CA GLY A 125 -1.65 19.07 20.73
C GLY A 125 -0.37 18.23 20.68
N HIS A 126 -0.45 16.96 20.29
CA HIS A 126 0.69 16.05 20.15
C HIS A 126 1.15 15.97 18.70
N ASP A 127 1.90 16.99 18.26
CA ASP A 127 2.31 17.12 16.87
C ASP A 127 3.69 16.48 16.61
N ARG A 128 3.70 15.35 15.88
CA ARG A 128 4.95 14.68 15.49
C ARG A 128 5.55 15.24 14.20
N LEU A 129 4.74 15.88 13.34
CA LEU A 129 5.14 16.38 12.02
C LEU A 129 4.57 17.80 11.82
N PRO A 130 5.17 18.81 12.46
CA PRO A 130 4.51 20.10 12.68
C PRO A 130 4.40 21.00 11.43
N HIS A 131 5.06 20.66 10.32
CA HIS A 131 5.10 21.54 9.15
C HIS A 131 3.91 21.33 8.22
N LEU A 132 3.41 22.44 7.68
CA LEU A 132 2.29 22.49 6.72
C LEU A 132 1.03 21.78 7.22
N ARG A 133 0.74 21.90 8.52
CA ARG A 133 -0.44 21.32 9.14
C ARG A 133 -1.73 21.81 8.48
N PRO A 134 -2.65 20.89 8.09
CA PRO A 134 -3.92 21.29 7.49
C PRO A 134 -4.83 22.01 8.50
N PRO A 135 -5.70 22.94 8.04
CA PRO A 135 -6.65 23.61 8.92
C PRO A 135 -7.69 22.62 9.48
N ALA A 136 -8.27 22.91 10.64
CA ALA A 136 -9.20 22.03 11.34
C ALA A 136 -10.36 21.49 10.46
N ARG A 137 -10.88 22.32 9.54
CA ARG A 137 -11.92 21.91 8.58
C ARG A 137 -11.47 20.78 7.64
N VAL A 138 -10.19 20.76 7.25
CA VAL A 138 -9.59 19.72 6.40
C VAL A 138 -9.37 18.46 7.21
N VAL A 139 -8.88 18.59 8.46
CA VAL A 139 -8.76 17.47 9.41
C VAL A 139 -10.11 16.79 9.64
N ALA A 140 -11.16 17.54 9.97
CA ALA A 140 -12.50 17.00 10.15
C ALA A 140 -13.03 16.30 8.87
N LYS A 141 -12.78 16.88 7.69
CA LYS A 141 -13.11 16.24 6.41
C LYS A 141 -12.35 14.93 6.22
N ARG A 142 -11.05 14.91 6.52
CA ARG A 142 -10.18 13.74 6.41
C ARG A 142 -10.65 12.62 7.34
N CYS A 143 -10.92 12.93 8.61
CA CYS A 143 -11.48 11.98 9.59
C CYS A 143 -12.77 11.34 9.08
N ARG A 144 -13.75 12.15 8.63
CA ARG A 144 -15.02 11.63 8.07
C ARG A 144 -14.80 10.67 6.89
N LEU A 145 -13.88 11.01 5.98
CA LEU A 145 -13.61 10.20 4.80
C LEU A 145 -12.88 8.89 5.15
N ALA A 146 -11.92 8.93 6.08
CA ALA A 146 -11.21 7.74 6.55
C ALA A 146 -12.11 6.81 7.38
N VAL A 147 -12.99 7.35 8.25
CA VAL A 147 -14.05 6.58 8.92
C VAL A 147 -14.92 5.86 7.90
N ARG A 148 -15.42 6.58 6.88
CA ARG A 148 -16.23 5.98 5.81
C ARG A 148 -15.49 4.87 5.07
N ALA A 149 -14.19 5.02 4.84
CA ALA A 149 -13.38 4.03 4.13
C ALA A 149 -13.16 2.75 4.95
N VAL A 150 -13.01 2.85 6.27
CA VAL A 150 -12.68 1.70 7.13
C VAL A 150 -13.90 0.95 7.66
N LEU A 151 -15.06 1.59 7.79
CA LEU A 151 -16.26 0.98 8.39
C LEU A 151 -16.69 -0.37 7.77
N PRO A 152 -16.72 -0.56 6.42
CA PRO A 152 -17.09 -1.86 5.85
C PRO A 152 -16.16 -3.00 6.30
N VAL A 153 -14.87 -2.71 6.42
CA VAL A 153 -13.84 -3.65 6.87
C VAL A 153 -14.02 -3.96 8.36
N LEU A 154 -14.26 -2.95 9.20
CA LEU A 154 -14.49 -3.17 10.63
C LEU A 154 -15.71 -4.05 10.92
N ARG A 155 -16.78 -3.92 10.14
CA ARG A 155 -17.95 -4.78 10.27
C ARG A 155 -17.64 -6.24 9.97
N ARG A 156 -16.83 -6.52 8.94
CA ARG A 156 -16.40 -7.88 8.62
C ARG A 156 -15.51 -8.47 9.71
N LEU A 157 -14.69 -7.65 10.36
CA LEU A 157 -13.87 -8.05 11.50
C LEU A 157 -14.65 -8.17 12.82
N GLY A 158 -15.95 -7.87 12.84
CA GLY A 158 -16.75 -7.85 14.07
C GLY A 158 -16.41 -6.70 15.03
N LEU A 159 -15.72 -5.66 14.54
CA LEU A 159 -15.27 -4.49 15.30
C LEU A 159 -16.13 -3.25 15.02
N ASP A 160 -17.45 -3.39 14.82
CA ASP A 160 -18.32 -2.25 14.52
C ASP A 160 -18.35 -1.28 15.72
N PRO A 161 -17.80 -0.05 15.59
CA PRO A 161 -17.73 0.90 16.70
C PRO A 161 -19.09 1.50 17.06
N ALA A 162 -20.17 1.17 16.34
CA ALA A 162 -21.51 1.74 16.53
C ALA A 162 -21.47 3.28 16.58
N VAL A 163 -20.79 3.90 15.60
CA VAL A 163 -20.51 5.35 15.57
C VAL A 163 -21.77 6.16 15.88
N THR A 164 -21.74 6.96 16.93
CA THR A 164 -22.89 7.77 17.40
C THR A 164 -22.69 9.26 17.19
N SER A 165 -21.44 9.72 17.21
CA SER A 165 -21.14 11.14 17.10
C SER A 165 -21.42 11.70 15.69
N THR A 166 -21.98 12.90 15.64
CA THR A 166 -22.14 13.69 14.40
C THR A 166 -20.92 14.55 14.10
N ASP A 167 -20.05 14.77 15.09
CA ASP A 167 -18.76 15.42 14.89
C ASP A 167 -17.77 14.43 14.24
N SER A 168 -17.05 14.89 13.23
CA SER A 168 -16.20 14.01 12.42
C SER A 168 -14.94 13.54 13.15
N VAL A 169 -14.42 14.32 14.12
CA VAL A 169 -13.24 13.96 14.91
C VAL A 169 -13.65 13.03 16.05
N ASP A 170 -14.78 13.29 16.71
CA ASP A 170 -15.30 12.40 17.75
C ASP A 170 -15.73 11.03 17.18
N ALA A 171 -16.37 11.00 16.01
CA ALA A 171 -16.64 9.75 15.30
C ALA A 171 -15.35 8.97 14.99
N ALA A 172 -14.26 9.68 14.65
CA ALA A 172 -12.96 9.05 14.46
C ALA A 172 -12.36 8.52 15.78
N ARG A 173 -12.59 9.20 16.92
CA ARG A 173 -12.19 8.71 18.24
C ARG A 173 -12.90 7.41 18.61
N GLU A 174 -14.21 7.31 18.34
CA GLU A 174 -15.00 6.08 18.55
C GLU A 174 -14.43 4.90 17.73
N VAL A 175 -14.13 5.13 16.45
CA VAL A 175 -13.47 4.14 15.58
C VAL A 175 -12.10 3.74 16.13
N CYS A 176 -11.28 4.71 16.53
CA CYS A 176 -9.95 4.45 17.07
C CYS A 176 -10.00 3.63 18.36
N ALA A 177 -10.98 3.88 19.22
CA ALA A 177 -11.16 3.15 20.48
C ALA A 177 -11.51 1.68 20.24
N ALA A 178 -12.45 1.41 19.31
CA ALA A 178 -12.85 0.04 18.97
C ALA A 178 -11.67 -0.78 18.43
N VAL A 179 -10.89 -0.22 17.50
CA VAL A 179 -9.71 -0.91 16.94
C VAL A 179 -8.61 -1.06 17.99
N ALA A 180 -8.37 -0.03 18.81
CA ALA A 180 -7.32 -0.06 19.84
C ALA A 180 -7.56 -1.14 20.90
N ALA A 181 -8.83 -1.42 21.25
CA ALA A 181 -9.20 -2.45 22.21
C ALA A 181 -8.76 -3.85 21.78
N ASP A 182 -8.72 -4.10 20.47
CA ASP A 182 -8.34 -5.38 19.86
C ASP A 182 -6.91 -5.37 19.27
N THR A 183 -6.22 -4.23 19.27
CA THR A 183 -4.87 -4.14 18.72
C THR A 183 -3.86 -4.84 19.63
N THR A 184 -3.05 -5.74 19.07
CA THR A 184 -1.99 -6.44 19.80
C THR A 184 -0.75 -5.54 20.00
N PRO A 185 0.13 -5.84 20.97
CA PRO A 185 1.42 -5.16 21.09
C PRO A 185 2.29 -5.27 19.82
N GLY A 186 2.24 -6.41 19.12
CA GLY A 186 2.96 -6.63 17.89
C GLY A 186 2.49 -5.73 16.75
N GLU A 187 1.18 -5.54 16.61
CA GLU A 187 0.60 -4.64 15.61
C GLU A 187 0.90 -3.18 15.91
N ARG A 188 0.84 -2.76 17.19
CA ARG A 188 1.28 -1.41 17.59
C ARG A 188 2.73 -1.15 17.20
N ARG A 189 3.62 -2.12 17.47
CA ARG A 189 5.03 -2.03 17.06
C ARG A 189 5.16 -2.00 15.54
N MET A 190 4.45 -2.85 14.81
CA MET A 190 4.47 -2.85 13.33
C MET A 190 4.05 -1.50 12.75
N LEU A 191 3.00 -0.86 13.26
CA LEU A 191 2.60 0.49 12.85
C LEU A 191 3.71 1.51 13.16
N ALA A 192 4.25 1.53 14.38
CA ALA A 192 5.30 2.47 14.76
C ALA A 192 6.57 2.35 13.88
N LEU A 193 6.97 1.13 13.51
CA LEU A 193 8.18 0.88 12.72
C LEU A 193 8.00 1.11 11.21
N SER A 194 6.76 1.18 10.72
CA SER A 194 6.45 1.23 9.28
C SER A 194 6.11 2.62 8.75
N ALA A 195 6.32 3.69 9.52
CA ALA A 195 6.11 5.07 9.08
C ALA A 195 7.30 5.96 9.42
N LEU A 196 8.42 5.73 8.74
CA LEU A 196 9.61 6.59 8.80
C LEU A 196 9.54 7.63 7.67
N THR A 197 8.80 8.72 7.91
CA THR A 197 8.66 9.82 6.95
C THR A 197 10.02 10.44 6.60
N VAL A 198 10.22 10.83 5.34
CA VAL A 198 11.45 11.47 4.85
C VAL A 198 11.61 12.90 5.38
N SER A 199 10.49 13.54 5.74
CA SER A 199 10.45 14.90 6.26
C SER A 199 9.55 14.99 7.50
N GLN A 200 9.44 16.22 8.02
CA GLN A 200 8.54 16.61 9.11
C GLN A 200 7.20 17.19 8.60
N VAL A 201 6.84 16.96 7.32
CA VAL A 201 5.59 17.48 6.72
C VAL A 201 4.39 16.64 7.15
N HIS A 202 3.37 17.27 7.73
CA HIS A 202 2.19 16.61 8.32
C HIS A 202 1.52 15.61 7.39
N ASP A 203 1.25 16.01 6.14
CA ASP A 203 0.49 15.19 5.19
C ASP A 203 1.26 13.96 4.68
N GLU A 204 2.57 13.88 4.90
CA GLU A 204 3.39 12.73 4.47
C GLU A 204 2.97 11.44 5.19
N TYR A 205 2.59 11.53 6.47
CA TYR A 205 2.16 10.36 7.25
C TYR A 205 0.91 9.71 6.64
N MET A 206 -0.12 10.51 6.39
CA MET A 206 -1.35 10.05 5.74
C MET A 206 -1.06 9.50 4.34
N PHE A 207 -0.19 10.16 3.58
CA PHE A 207 0.21 9.71 2.25
C PHE A 207 0.84 8.32 2.27
N VAL A 208 1.79 8.06 3.19
CA VAL A 208 2.42 6.75 3.37
C VAL A 208 1.39 5.69 3.74
N ARG A 209 0.51 5.96 4.71
CA ARG A 209 -0.54 5.01 5.13
C ARG A 209 -1.52 4.67 4.02
N VAL A 210 -1.94 5.65 3.23
CA VAL A 210 -2.81 5.42 2.06
C VAL A 210 -2.12 4.52 1.04
N LEU A 211 -0.85 4.75 0.74
CA LEU A 211 -0.09 3.91 -0.20
C LEU A 211 0.10 2.48 0.33
N GLN A 212 0.38 2.32 1.62
CA GLN A 212 0.44 1.00 2.27
C GLN A 212 -0.91 0.28 2.16
N SER A 213 -2.04 0.96 2.39
CA SER A 213 -3.38 0.37 2.24
C SER A 213 -3.68 -0.06 0.79
N TYR A 214 -3.19 0.68 -0.21
CA TYR A 214 -3.27 0.25 -1.62
C TYR A 214 -2.39 -0.97 -1.89
N GLU A 215 -1.15 -1.00 -1.42
CA GLU A 215 -0.26 -2.17 -1.58
C GLU A 215 -0.84 -3.44 -0.92
N THR A 216 -1.44 -3.31 0.27
CA THR A 216 -2.15 -4.40 0.94
C THR A 216 -3.34 -4.89 0.09
N THR A 217 -4.10 -3.97 -0.49
CA THR A 217 -5.23 -4.33 -1.37
C THR A 217 -4.75 -4.99 -2.66
N PHE A 218 -3.63 -4.51 -3.23
CA PHE A 218 -3.04 -5.13 -4.42
C PHE A 218 -2.49 -6.51 -4.14
N ALA A 219 -1.91 -6.74 -2.96
CA ALA A 219 -1.47 -8.07 -2.55
C ALA A 219 -2.63 -9.07 -2.50
N LEU A 220 -3.78 -8.67 -1.94
CA LEU A 220 -4.99 -9.50 -1.96
C LEU A 220 -5.46 -9.76 -3.39
N ALA A 221 -5.54 -8.73 -4.25
CA ALA A 221 -5.95 -8.91 -5.64
C ALA A 221 -5.03 -9.88 -6.38
N VAL A 222 -3.72 -9.88 -6.12
CA VAL A 222 -2.79 -10.88 -6.70
C VAL A 222 -3.15 -12.31 -6.26
N VAL A 223 -3.48 -12.52 -4.98
CA VAL A 223 -3.94 -13.82 -4.48
C VAL A 223 -5.23 -14.25 -5.17
N CYS A 224 -6.24 -13.38 -5.14
CA CYS A 224 -7.55 -13.60 -5.77
C CYS A 224 -7.43 -13.98 -7.25
N LEU A 225 -6.69 -13.21 -8.05
CA LEU A 225 -6.54 -13.47 -9.47
C LEU A 225 -5.76 -14.77 -9.72
N SER A 226 -4.78 -15.10 -8.88
CA SER A 226 -4.05 -16.39 -8.98
C SER A 226 -4.95 -17.58 -8.66
N VAL A 227 -5.83 -17.47 -7.65
CA VAL A 227 -6.85 -18.47 -7.32
C VAL A 227 -7.85 -18.63 -8.46
N ALA A 228 -8.32 -17.52 -9.03
CA ALA A 228 -9.25 -17.54 -10.15
C ALA A 228 -8.67 -18.24 -11.38
N ILE A 229 -7.40 -17.98 -11.72
CA ILE A 229 -6.73 -18.65 -12.85
C ILE A 229 -6.65 -20.17 -12.62
N GLU A 230 -6.29 -20.60 -11.40
CA GLU A 230 -6.22 -22.02 -11.08
C GLU A 230 -7.61 -22.68 -11.11
N ALA A 231 -8.62 -22.01 -10.56
CA ALA A 231 -10.01 -22.49 -10.58
C ALA A 231 -10.53 -22.68 -12.02
N LEU A 232 -10.28 -21.72 -12.92
CA LEU A 232 -10.62 -21.86 -14.35
C LEU A 232 -9.89 -23.03 -14.99
N ARG A 233 -8.61 -23.24 -14.68
CA ARG A 233 -7.80 -24.34 -15.23
C ARG A 233 -8.36 -25.72 -14.87
N ILE A 234 -9.03 -25.85 -13.73
CA ILE A 234 -9.62 -27.12 -13.28
C ILE A 234 -11.16 -27.16 -13.43
N GLY A 235 -11.76 -26.19 -14.13
CA GLY A 235 -13.19 -26.19 -14.46
C GLY A 235 -14.11 -25.75 -13.31
N GLN A 236 -13.59 -25.02 -12.33
CA GLN A 236 -14.35 -24.48 -11.19
C GLN A 236 -14.75 -23.02 -11.44
N GLY A 237 -15.75 -22.81 -12.31
CA GLY A 237 -16.22 -21.47 -12.70
C GLY A 237 -16.71 -20.63 -11.51
N ASP A 238 -17.51 -21.21 -10.62
CA ASP A 238 -18.06 -20.52 -9.44
C ASP A 238 -16.96 -20.02 -8.50
N ASP A 239 -15.94 -20.84 -8.24
CA ASP A 239 -14.79 -20.48 -7.40
C ASP A 239 -13.98 -19.34 -8.06
N ALA A 240 -13.86 -19.36 -9.40
CA ALA A 240 -13.22 -18.27 -10.14
C ALA A 240 -14.01 -16.97 -10.03
N VAL A 241 -15.34 -17.01 -10.15
CA VAL A 241 -16.22 -15.84 -9.94
C VAL A 241 -16.05 -15.26 -8.54
N GLN A 242 -16.09 -16.10 -7.51
CA GLN A 242 -15.92 -15.68 -6.12
C GLN A 242 -14.57 -14.96 -5.92
N ALA A 243 -13.49 -15.54 -6.44
CA ALA A 243 -12.17 -14.95 -6.32
C ALA A 243 -12.04 -13.61 -7.09
N ILE A 244 -12.60 -13.51 -8.30
CA ILE A 244 -12.59 -12.25 -9.07
C ILE A 244 -13.42 -11.18 -8.37
N ASP A 245 -14.60 -11.52 -7.84
CA ASP A 245 -15.45 -10.58 -7.13
C ASP A 245 -14.81 -10.11 -5.80
N ALA A 246 -14.03 -10.95 -5.11
CA ALA A 246 -13.25 -10.54 -3.94
C ALA A 246 -12.16 -9.50 -4.32
N ALA A 247 -11.47 -9.69 -5.46
CA ALA A 247 -10.51 -8.72 -5.98
C ALA A 247 -11.19 -7.39 -6.36
N GLU A 248 -12.35 -7.46 -7.01
CA GLU A 248 -13.13 -6.27 -7.41
C GLU A 248 -13.61 -5.49 -6.18
N GLN A 249 -14.20 -6.19 -5.21
CA GLN A 249 -14.77 -5.61 -4.01
C GLN A 249 -13.71 -4.88 -3.19
N SER A 250 -12.56 -5.53 -2.96
CA SER A 250 -11.48 -4.95 -2.17
C SER A 250 -10.91 -3.68 -2.83
N LEU A 251 -10.78 -3.67 -4.16
CA LEU A 251 -10.33 -2.51 -4.92
C LEU A 251 -11.37 -1.37 -4.93
N ARG A 252 -12.65 -1.71 -5.05
CA ARG A 252 -13.78 -0.78 -4.98
C ARG A 252 -13.84 -0.07 -3.63
N GLU A 253 -13.67 -0.81 -2.53
CA GLU A 253 -13.59 -0.24 -1.18
C GLU A 253 -12.36 0.65 -1.00
N ALA A 254 -11.18 0.17 -1.40
CA ALA A 254 -9.93 0.95 -1.30
C ALA A 254 -9.96 2.24 -2.15
N SER A 255 -10.81 2.31 -3.19
CA SER A 255 -10.98 3.52 -4.00
C SER A 255 -11.53 4.71 -3.18
N LEU A 256 -12.15 4.49 -2.02
CA LEU A 256 -12.55 5.57 -1.12
C LEU A 256 -11.36 6.36 -0.57
N LEU A 257 -10.17 5.75 -0.50
CA LEU A 257 -8.95 6.42 -0.06
C LEU A 257 -8.49 7.54 -1.02
N PHE A 258 -8.94 7.54 -2.28
CA PHE A 258 -8.69 8.67 -3.17
C PHE A 258 -9.30 9.97 -2.63
N SER A 259 -10.44 9.89 -1.93
CA SER A 259 -11.04 11.07 -1.32
C SER A 259 -10.22 11.55 -0.12
N VAL A 260 -9.58 10.64 0.62
CA VAL A 260 -8.70 10.95 1.76
C VAL A 260 -7.43 11.65 1.24
N VAL A 261 -6.73 11.07 0.27
CA VAL A 261 -5.52 11.67 -0.30
C VAL A 261 -5.82 12.98 -1.03
N ALA A 262 -7.02 13.16 -1.59
CA ALA A 262 -7.45 14.43 -2.18
C ALA A 262 -7.63 15.56 -1.14
N THR A 263 -7.53 15.27 0.17
CA THR A 263 -7.42 16.29 1.22
C THR A 263 -5.99 16.75 1.50
N MET A 264 -4.99 16.10 0.89
CA MET A 264 -3.59 16.51 0.97
C MET A 264 -3.40 17.87 0.30
N GLN A 265 -2.58 18.72 0.90
CA GLN A 265 -2.23 20.01 0.33
C GLN A 265 -1.18 19.81 -0.77
N PRO A 266 -1.36 20.38 -1.98
CA PRO A 266 -0.36 20.26 -3.06
C PRO A 266 1.03 20.75 -2.66
N GLU A 267 1.11 21.84 -1.88
CA GLU A 267 2.37 22.35 -1.33
C GLU A 267 3.06 21.33 -0.41
N ALA A 268 2.29 20.68 0.47
CA ALA A 268 2.83 19.63 1.35
C ALA A 268 3.41 18.47 0.53
N PHE A 269 2.66 18.00 -0.46
CA PHE A 269 3.14 16.96 -1.39
C PHE A 269 4.42 17.36 -2.10
N LEU A 270 4.47 18.57 -2.69
CA LEU A 270 5.66 19.04 -3.38
C LEU A 270 6.86 19.15 -2.44
N THR A 271 6.65 19.57 -1.19
CA THR A 271 7.70 19.76 -0.19
C THR A 271 8.38 18.44 0.18
N PHE A 272 7.63 17.43 0.64
CA PHE A 272 8.27 16.17 1.06
C PHE A 272 8.79 15.37 -0.14
N ARG A 273 8.19 15.54 -1.32
CA ARG A 273 8.57 14.84 -2.56
C ARG A 273 10.00 15.16 -3.00
N GLU A 274 10.53 16.33 -2.66
CA GLU A 274 11.95 16.67 -2.91
C GLU A 274 12.90 15.62 -2.31
N PHE A 275 12.48 14.97 -1.22
CA PHE A 275 13.27 13.97 -0.50
C PHE A 275 12.88 12.53 -0.84
N THR A 276 11.96 12.31 -1.78
CA THR A 276 11.54 10.97 -2.23
C THR A 276 12.20 10.53 -3.53
N ASP A 277 13.25 11.22 -4.00
CA ASP A 277 13.96 10.79 -5.21
C ASP A 277 14.48 9.35 -5.09
N GLY A 278 14.26 8.55 -6.14
CA GLY A 278 14.50 7.10 -6.15
C GLY A 278 13.30 6.23 -5.73
N ALA A 279 12.36 6.77 -4.95
CA ALA A 279 11.12 6.08 -4.58
C ALA A 279 9.94 6.54 -5.47
N SER A 280 9.33 5.59 -6.18
CA SER A 280 8.17 5.88 -7.03
C SER A 280 7.17 4.75 -7.07
N ALA A 281 5.89 5.10 -7.12
CA ALA A 281 4.78 4.15 -7.28
C ALA A 281 4.94 3.25 -8.53
N ILE A 282 5.74 3.68 -9.52
CA ILE A 282 6.09 2.83 -10.66
C ILE A 282 6.79 1.52 -10.26
N GLN A 283 7.41 1.46 -9.08
CA GLN A 283 8.06 0.30 -8.46
C GLN A 283 7.09 -0.61 -7.67
N SER A 284 5.78 -0.31 -7.61
CA SER A 284 4.75 -1.17 -6.97
C SER A 284 4.67 -2.58 -7.57
N ARG A 285 5.25 -3.58 -6.89
CA ARG A 285 5.33 -4.97 -7.38
C ARG A 285 3.95 -5.58 -7.63
N ASN A 286 3.07 -5.50 -6.64
CA ASN A 286 1.76 -6.15 -6.70
C ASN A 286 0.87 -5.53 -7.78
N TYR A 287 1.01 -4.22 -8.03
CA TYR A 287 0.32 -3.57 -9.15
C TYR A 287 0.70 -4.19 -10.50
N LYS A 288 1.99 -4.41 -10.77
CA LYS A 288 2.41 -5.04 -12.04
C LYS A 288 2.02 -6.51 -12.12
N LEU A 289 1.97 -7.21 -10.99
CA LEU A 289 1.42 -8.56 -10.97
C LEU A 289 -0.06 -8.57 -11.33
N ILE A 290 -0.87 -7.64 -10.82
CA ILE A 290 -2.27 -7.50 -11.26
C ILE A 290 -2.33 -7.28 -12.77
N GLU A 291 -1.57 -6.33 -13.32
CA GLU A 291 -1.56 -6.09 -14.78
C GLU A 291 -1.28 -7.39 -15.56
N SER A 292 -0.29 -8.16 -15.10
CA SER A 292 0.20 -9.36 -15.78
C SER A 292 -0.68 -10.59 -15.57
N LEU A 293 -1.41 -10.64 -14.45
CA LEU A 293 -2.39 -11.70 -14.18
C LEU A 293 -3.70 -11.45 -14.91
N CYS A 294 -4.00 -10.22 -15.33
CA CYS A 294 -5.16 -9.95 -16.18
C CYS A 294 -4.92 -10.30 -17.65
N ARG A 295 -3.75 -9.94 -18.20
CA ARG A 295 -3.35 -10.28 -19.57
C ARG A 295 -1.84 -10.23 -19.73
N MET A 296 -1.32 -10.83 -20.82
CA MET A 296 0.07 -10.66 -21.22
C MET A 296 0.34 -9.18 -21.56
N PRO A 297 1.33 -8.52 -20.91
CA PRO A 297 1.72 -7.16 -21.28
C PRO A 297 2.29 -7.11 -22.71
N ASP A 298 1.94 -6.06 -23.47
CA ASP A 298 2.49 -5.84 -24.80
C ASP A 298 4.03 -5.65 -24.74
N PRO A 299 4.81 -6.00 -25.78
CA PRO A 299 6.28 -5.93 -25.74
C PRO A 299 6.83 -4.58 -25.26
N ASP A 300 6.33 -3.48 -25.83
CA ASP A 300 6.74 -2.11 -25.45
C ASP A 300 6.42 -1.80 -23.98
N ARG A 301 5.33 -2.38 -23.46
CA ARG A 301 4.95 -2.24 -22.05
C ARG A 301 5.91 -3.04 -21.16
N LEU A 302 6.25 -4.26 -21.54
CA LEU A 302 7.16 -5.14 -20.80
C LEU A 302 8.60 -4.61 -20.74
N ASP A 303 9.02 -3.84 -21.76
CA ASP A 303 10.32 -3.18 -21.82
C ASP A 303 10.30 -1.74 -21.27
N SER A 304 9.16 -1.28 -20.76
CA SER A 304 9.03 0.03 -20.14
C SER A 304 9.68 0.10 -18.75
N PRO A 305 10.01 1.31 -18.23
CA PRO A 305 10.52 1.51 -16.87
C PRO A 305 9.64 0.88 -15.77
N ALA A 306 8.35 0.66 -16.04
CA ALA A 306 7.43 -0.01 -15.14
C ALA A 306 7.86 -1.43 -14.79
N PHE A 307 8.24 -2.22 -15.78
CA PHE A 307 8.64 -3.61 -15.61
C PHE A 307 10.15 -3.75 -15.39
N SER A 308 10.96 -2.83 -15.91
CA SER A 308 12.39 -2.75 -15.55
C SER A 308 12.59 -2.52 -14.04
N SER A 309 11.65 -1.83 -13.38
CA SER A 309 11.69 -1.57 -11.94
C SER A 309 11.33 -2.79 -11.06
N VAL A 310 10.83 -3.87 -11.65
CA VAL A 310 10.43 -5.13 -10.97
C VAL A 310 10.94 -6.34 -11.76
N PRO A 311 12.26 -6.53 -11.83
CA PRO A 311 12.86 -7.54 -12.69
C PRO A 311 12.34 -8.95 -12.42
N GLU A 312 11.99 -9.27 -11.16
CA GLU A 312 11.48 -10.59 -10.81
C GLU A 312 10.06 -10.84 -11.37
N VAL A 313 9.21 -9.81 -11.48
CA VAL A 313 7.90 -9.91 -12.15
C VAL A 313 8.11 -10.13 -13.64
N ARG A 314 9.03 -9.37 -14.25
CA ARG A 314 9.37 -9.50 -15.68
C ARG A 314 9.89 -10.90 -16.02
N GLU A 315 10.77 -11.45 -15.19
CA GLU A 315 11.27 -12.83 -15.33
C GLU A 315 10.14 -13.86 -15.26
N ARG A 316 9.19 -13.71 -14.34
CA ARG A 316 8.02 -14.60 -14.24
C ARG A 316 7.15 -14.55 -15.50
N ILE A 317 6.94 -13.36 -16.07
CA ILE A 317 6.17 -13.19 -17.31
C ILE A 317 6.86 -13.91 -18.47
N ILE A 318 8.17 -13.70 -18.62
CA ILE A 318 8.98 -14.38 -19.66
C ILE A 318 8.96 -15.90 -19.47
N ALA A 319 8.90 -16.37 -18.23
CA ALA A 319 8.77 -17.79 -17.90
C ALA A 319 7.34 -18.35 -18.09
N GLY A 320 6.40 -17.58 -18.63
CA GLY A 320 5.03 -18.02 -18.91
C GLY A 320 4.10 -17.90 -17.70
N LEU A 321 4.15 -16.78 -16.97
CA LEU A 321 3.18 -16.48 -15.91
C LEU A 321 1.74 -16.62 -16.46
N PRO A 322 0.91 -17.50 -15.87
CA PRO A 322 -0.49 -17.63 -16.27
C PRO A 322 -1.27 -16.32 -16.09
N ASN A 323 -2.26 -16.08 -16.95
CA ASN A 323 -3.13 -14.93 -16.85
C ASN A 323 -4.60 -15.30 -17.14
N LEU A 324 -5.52 -14.44 -16.70
CA LEU A 324 -6.95 -14.66 -16.82
C LEU A 324 -7.46 -14.55 -18.27
N SER A 325 -6.84 -13.73 -19.12
CA SER A 325 -7.29 -13.62 -20.53
C SER A 325 -7.08 -14.93 -21.29
N ASP A 326 -5.94 -15.60 -21.08
CA ASP A 326 -5.68 -16.93 -21.66
C ASP A 326 -6.58 -18.01 -21.04
N ALA A 327 -6.81 -17.95 -19.72
CA ALA A 327 -7.67 -18.92 -19.02
C ALA A 327 -9.16 -18.76 -19.38
N ALA A 328 -9.57 -17.62 -19.94
CA ALA A 328 -10.95 -17.31 -20.25
C ALA A 328 -11.52 -18.03 -21.47
N ASP A 329 -10.72 -18.80 -22.21
CA ASP A 329 -11.25 -19.60 -23.34
C ASP A 329 -12.22 -20.70 -22.90
N ALA A 330 -12.10 -21.16 -21.65
CA ALA A 330 -13.02 -22.10 -21.02
C ALA A 330 -14.08 -21.42 -20.12
N ALA A 331 -14.13 -20.08 -20.10
CA ALA A 331 -15.03 -19.33 -19.22
C ALA A 331 -16.48 -19.33 -19.72
N ASP A 332 -17.41 -19.47 -18.78
CA ASP A 332 -18.83 -19.22 -19.03
C ASP A 332 -19.18 -17.72 -18.89
N ASP A 333 -20.44 -17.38 -19.16
CA ASP A 333 -20.94 -16.00 -19.09
C ASP A 333 -20.80 -15.37 -17.69
N ALA A 334 -20.86 -16.18 -16.62
CA ALA A 334 -20.77 -15.68 -15.25
C ALA A 334 -19.33 -15.24 -14.92
N VAL A 335 -18.34 -16.04 -15.32
CA VAL A 335 -16.91 -15.70 -15.22
C VAL A 335 -16.60 -14.46 -16.05
N LEU A 336 -17.05 -14.40 -17.31
CA LEU A 336 -16.82 -13.24 -18.17
C LEU A 336 -17.43 -11.98 -17.56
N ALA A 337 -18.64 -12.05 -17.00
CA ALA A 337 -19.27 -10.93 -16.30
C ALA A 337 -18.46 -10.46 -15.08
N ALA A 338 -17.88 -11.40 -14.29
CA ALA A 338 -17.01 -11.07 -13.17
C ALA A 338 -15.73 -10.37 -13.63
N MET A 339 -15.08 -10.88 -14.68
CA MET A 339 -13.92 -10.24 -15.30
C MET A 339 -14.25 -8.81 -15.76
N HIS A 340 -15.39 -8.60 -16.42
CA HIS A 340 -15.83 -7.26 -16.84
C HIS A 340 -16.04 -6.28 -15.68
N ARG A 341 -16.62 -6.74 -14.56
CA ARG A 341 -16.77 -5.92 -13.33
C ARG A 341 -15.40 -5.51 -12.80
N PHE A 342 -14.50 -6.48 -12.61
CA PHE A 342 -13.14 -6.22 -12.14
C PHE A 342 -12.40 -5.23 -13.06
N GLY A 343 -12.42 -5.46 -14.37
CA GLY A 343 -11.77 -4.60 -15.35
C GLY A 343 -12.28 -3.17 -15.30
N THR A 344 -13.61 -2.99 -15.21
CA THR A 344 -14.23 -1.67 -15.08
C THR A 344 -13.77 -0.96 -13.80
N THR A 345 -13.71 -1.67 -12.68
CA THR A 345 -13.26 -1.11 -11.39
C THR A 345 -11.77 -0.75 -11.44
N PHE A 346 -10.92 -1.57 -12.06
CA PHE A 346 -9.49 -1.29 -12.20
C PHE A 346 -9.20 -0.12 -13.15
N GLU A 347 -9.93 0.00 -14.26
CA GLU A 347 -9.85 1.18 -15.14
C GLU A 347 -10.27 2.46 -14.44
N ARG A 348 -11.36 2.42 -13.65
CA ARG A 348 -11.81 3.57 -12.84
C ARG A 348 -10.76 3.95 -11.80
N TRP A 349 -10.12 2.96 -11.18
CA TRP A 349 -9.02 3.18 -10.25
C TRP A 349 -7.86 3.92 -10.95
N ARG A 350 -7.40 3.44 -12.12
CA ARG A 350 -6.32 4.08 -12.92
C ARG A 350 -6.67 5.52 -13.31
N LYS A 351 -7.89 5.77 -13.77
CA LYS A 351 -8.37 7.10 -14.16
C LYS A 351 -8.44 8.05 -12.96
N THR A 352 -8.85 7.56 -11.80
CA THR A 352 -8.92 8.37 -10.57
C THR A 352 -7.52 8.67 -10.04
N HIS A 353 -6.62 7.69 -10.03
CA HIS A 353 -5.21 7.88 -9.70
C HIS A 353 -4.57 8.95 -10.59
N TYR A 354 -4.76 8.86 -11.91
CA TYR A 354 -4.27 9.87 -12.84
C TYR A 354 -4.77 11.29 -12.49
N ARG A 355 -6.07 11.45 -12.19
CA ARG A 355 -6.64 12.75 -11.83
C ARG A 355 -6.06 13.31 -10.53
N VAL A 356 -5.89 12.46 -9.51
CA VAL A 356 -5.26 12.86 -8.25
C VAL A 356 -3.80 13.27 -8.49
N ALA A 357 -3.04 12.47 -9.23
CA ALA A 357 -1.65 12.78 -9.56
C ALA A 357 -1.53 14.09 -10.34
N LEU A 358 -2.41 14.35 -11.30
CA LEU A 358 -2.47 15.61 -12.06
C LEU A 358 -2.72 16.81 -11.13
N THR A 359 -3.68 16.69 -10.19
CA THR A 359 -3.96 17.74 -9.21
C THR A 359 -2.76 18.03 -8.30
N MET A 360 -2.02 16.99 -7.89
CA MET A 360 -0.88 17.15 -6.97
C MET A 360 0.39 17.64 -7.65
N LEU A 361 0.64 17.24 -8.91
CA LEU A 361 1.86 17.58 -9.64
C LEU A 361 1.76 18.88 -10.44
N GLY A 362 0.54 19.30 -10.80
CA GLY A 362 0.35 20.35 -11.80
C GLY A 362 1.08 19.98 -13.10
N GLU A 363 1.96 20.87 -13.57
CA GLU A 363 2.77 20.69 -14.79
C GLU A 363 4.17 20.05 -14.54
N ARG A 364 4.50 19.64 -13.30
CA ARG A 364 5.85 19.12 -12.96
C ARG A 364 6.03 17.60 -13.23
N ARG A 365 7.26 17.17 -13.53
CA ARG A 365 7.66 15.78 -13.87
C ARG A 365 7.57 14.78 -12.69
N GLY A 366 7.54 13.48 -13.02
CA GLY A 366 7.53 12.34 -12.08
C GLY A 366 8.86 12.11 -11.34
N THR A 367 8.84 11.57 -10.11
CA THR A 367 10.05 11.20 -9.32
C THR A 367 10.64 9.83 -9.67
N GLY A 368 10.03 9.10 -10.60
CA GLY A 368 10.42 7.71 -10.94
C GLY A 368 11.15 7.55 -12.25
N TYR A 369 11.94 8.54 -12.69
CA TYR A 369 12.61 8.57 -14.00
C TYR A 369 11.65 8.42 -15.21
N THR A 370 10.34 8.61 -15.00
CA THR A 370 9.34 8.78 -16.06
C THR A 370 8.94 10.25 -16.16
N GLU A 371 8.39 10.66 -17.29
CA GLU A 371 7.86 12.02 -17.46
C GLU A 371 6.71 12.37 -16.48
N GLY A 372 6.25 11.40 -15.68
CA GLY A 372 5.22 11.59 -14.65
C GLY A 372 3.82 11.50 -15.24
N VAL A 373 3.18 12.66 -15.43
CA VAL A 373 1.81 12.77 -15.93
C VAL A 373 1.62 12.16 -17.33
N PRO A 374 2.53 12.34 -18.32
CA PRO A 374 2.39 11.71 -19.64
C PRO A 374 2.38 10.18 -19.57
N TYR A 375 3.27 9.59 -18.75
CA TYR A 375 3.29 8.14 -18.53
C TYR A 375 1.95 7.62 -17.97
N LEU A 376 1.40 8.31 -16.95
CA LEU A 376 0.11 7.93 -16.39
C LEU A 376 -1.06 8.14 -17.37
N ALA A 377 -0.95 9.12 -18.27
CA ALA A 377 -1.94 9.37 -19.31
C ALA A 377 -2.00 8.24 -20.34
N THR A 378 -0.87 7.61 -20.67
CA THR A 378 -0.85 6.40 -21.49
C THR A 378 -1.29 5.18 -20.70
N ALA A 379 -0.75 5.00 -19.49
CA ALA A 379 -1.00 3.80 -18.68
C ALA A 379 -2.48 3.58 -18.34
N ARG A 380 -3.26 4.66 -18.17
CA ARG A 380 -4.70 4.56 -17.87
C ARG A 380 -5.55 4.03 -19.04
N GLU A 381 -5.04 4.09 -20.27
CA GLU A 381 -5.75 3.64 -21.48
C GLU A 381 -5.40 2.18 -21.85
N ILE A 382 -4.42 1.58 -21.16
CA ILE A 382 -4.03 0.18 -21.36
C ILE A 382 -5.21 -0.73 -21.01
N PRO A 383 -5.69 -1.59 -21.94
CA PRO A 383 -6.76 -2.54 -21.67
C PRO A 383 -6.41 -3.48 -20.51
N VAL A 384 -7.39 -3.82 -19.68
CA VAL A 384 -7.19 -4.75 -18.56
C VAL A 384 -7.14 -6.20 -19.06
N PHE A 385 -8.07 -6.58 -19.94
CA PHE A 385 -8.15 -7.90 -20.55
C PHE A 385 -8.04 -7.81 -22.07
N ASP A 386 -7.75 -8.94 -22.71
CA ASP A 386 -7.62 -9.03 -24.16
C ASP A 386 -8.94 -8.75 -24.89
N PRO A 387 -8.89 -8.25 -26.14
CA PRO A 387 -10.09 -7.91 -26.91
C PRO A 387 -11.11 -9.05 -27.01
N ALA A 388 -10.65 -10.30 -27.11
CA ALA A 388 -11.50 -11.48 -27.22
C ALA A 388 -12.34 -11.74 -25.96
N VAL A 389 -11.85 -11.38 -24.78
CA VAL A 389 -12.64 -11.43 -23.54
C VAL A 389 -13.68 -10.31 -23.56
N ARG A 390 -13.27 -9.12 -24.01
CA ARG A 390 -14.13 -7.92 -24.01
C ARG A 390 -15.35 -8.04 -24.92
N THR A 391 -15.26 -8.80 -26.01
CA THR A 391 -16.35 -9.01 -26.96
C THR A 391 -17.32 -10.12 -26.54
N ARG A 392 -16.85 -11.16 -25.84
CA ARG A 392 -17.65 -12.32 -25.43
C ARG A 392 -18.64 -12.03 -24.30
N GLY A 393 -18.37 -11.08 -23.41
CA GLY A 393 -19.22 -10.76 -22.26
C GLY A 393 -20.15 -9.54 -22.40
N CYS A 394 -20.33 -8.98 -23.61
CA CYS A 394 -21.30 -7.90 -23.85
C CYS A 394 -22.67 -8.47 -24.28
N PRO A 395 -23.75 -8.32 -23.49
CA PRO A 395 -25.09 -8.79 -23.88
C PRO A 395 -25.70 -8.02 -25.06
N PHE A 396 -25.05 -6.94 -25.51
CA PHE A 396 -25.48 -6.18 -26.68
C PHE A 396 -24.25 -5.79 -27.50
N GLY A 397 -24.17 -6.32 -28.71
CA GLY A 397 -23.15 -5.97 -29.68
C GLY A 397 -23.19 -4.48 -30.00
N TYR A 398 -22.16 -3.76 -29.57
CA TYR A 398 -21.78 -2.54 -30.26
C TYR A 398 -20.91 -2.95 -31.45
N SER A 399 -21.54 -3.01 -32.63
CA SER A 399 -20.83 -2.91 -33.89
C SER A 399 -20.02 -1.62 -33.86
N ALA A 400 -18.70 -1.72 -33.97
CA ALA A 400 -17.86 -0.58 -34.27
C ALA A 400 -18.22 -0.06 -35.66
N ALA A 401 -18.55 1.23 -35.73
CA ALA A 401 -18.49 2.05 -36.93
C ALA A 401 -17.59 3.24 -36.59
#